data_AF-A0A9X7PJ32-F1
#
_entry.id   AF-A0A9X7PJ32-F1
#
_cell.length_a   1.000
_cell.length_b   1.000
_cell.length_c   1.000
_cell.angle_alpha   90.00
_cell.angle_beta   90.00
_cell.angle_gamma   90.00
#
_symmetry.space_group_name_H-M   'P 1'
#
loop_
_entity.id
_entity.type
_entity.pdbx_description
1 polymer ?
#
loop_
_entity_poly.entity_id
_entity_poly.type
_entity_poly.pdbx_seq_one_letter_code
_entity_poly.pdbx_strand_id
1 'polypeptide(L)'
;MSPAGAKDAKREADRIEPVLKRLWEQKKWDPESVRAAMLALGYEEERTGPKGEQLGGTLSVQGMRPHFETDHYVTPEGTRIGLRVHPDACVTAFVQKTNYAVQTNGPYLESGCFEPPFGH
;
A
#
# COMPACT_ATOMS: atom_id res chain seq x y z
N MET A 1 10.47 2.06 13.48
CA MET A 1 11.31 1.76 12.32
C MET A 1 12.76 2.07 12.64
N SER A 2 13.65 1.10 12.42
CA SER A 2 15.10 1.23 12.55
C SER A 2 15.72 1.93 11.34
N PRO A 3 16.97 2.46 11.44
CA PRO A 3 17.65 3.06 10.30
C PRO A 3 17.87 2.10 9.11
N ALA A 4 18.14 0.82 9.38
CA ALA A 4 18.29 -0.19 8.34
C ALA A 4 16.95 -0.46 7.64
N GLY A 5 15.88 -0.64 8.41
CA GLY A 5 14.53 -0.79 7.87
C GLY A 5 14.08 0.41 7.04
N ALA A 6 14.39 1.63 7.49
CA ALA A 6 14.09 2.85 6.75
C ALA A 6 14.83 2.92 5.41
N LYS A 7 16.11 2.53 5.38
CA LYS A 7 16.91 2.51 4.15
C LYS A 7 16.36 1.53 3.12
N ASP A 8 16.01 0.32 3.56
CA ASP A 8 15.48 -0.70 2.66
C ASP A 8 14.06 -0.34 2.20
N ALA A 9 13.22 0.19 3.09
CA ALA A 9 11.90 0.70 2.72
C ALA A 9 12.01 1.83 1.70
N LYS A 10 12.97 2.75 1.85
CA LYS A 10 13.22 3.81 0.86
C LYS A 10 13.61 3.24 -0.50
N ARG A 11 14.46 2.21 -0.53
CA ARG A 11 14.85 1.53 -1.77
C ARG A 11 13.65 0.87 -2.48
N GLU A 12 12.77 0.20 -1.74
CA GLU A 12 11.56 -0.38 -2.34
C GLU A 12 10.56 0.71 -2.75
N ALA A 13 10.44 1.80 -2.00
CA ALA A 13 9.63 2.98 -2.38
C ALA A 13 10.10 3.55 -3.73
N ASP A 14 11.40 3.79 -3.89
CA ASP A 14 12.01 4.30 -5.12
C ASP A 14 11.84 3.35 -6.31
N ARG A 15 11.74 2.04 -6.03
CA ARG A 15 11.51 1.01 -7.04
C ARG A 15 10.06 1.00 -7.54
N ILE A 16 9.08 1.20 -6.66
CA ILE A 16 7.65 1.13 -7.03
C ILE A 16 7.10 2.46 -7.54
N GLU A 17 7.63 3.59 -7.08
CA GLU A 17 7.16 4.93 -7.44
C GLU A 17 7.03 5.15 -8.96
N PRO A 18 8.03 4.83 -9.82
CA PRO A 18 7.89 5.03 -11.26
C PRO A 18 6.81 4.14 -11.89
N VAL A 19 6.53 2.96 -11.32
CA VAL A 19 5.47 2.07 -11.78
C VAL A 19 4.10 2.66 -11.45
N LEU A 20 3.93 3.15 -10.23
CA LEU A 20 2.68 3.80 -9.81
C LEU A 20 2.41 5.09 -10.57
N LYS A 21 3.46 5.89 -10.81
CA LYS A 21 3.37 7.07 -11.69
C LYS A 21 2.87 6.69 -13.09
N ARG A 22 3.46 5.66 -13.69
CA ARG A 22 3.06 5.18 -15.03
C ARG A 22 1.61 4.66 -15.06
N LEU A 23 1.15 4.00 -14.00
CA LEU A 23 -0.24 3.56 -13.86
C LEU A 23 -1.19 4.75 -13.77
N TRP A 24 -0.84 5.76 -12.97
CA TRP A 24 -1.59 7.00 -12.84
C TRP A 24 -1.72 7.73 -14.19
N GLU A 25 -0.62 7.91 -14.92
CA GLU A 25 -0.60 8.53 -16.25
C GLU A 25 -1.47 7.76 -17.27
N GLN A 26 -1.52 6.44 -17.15
CA GLN A 26 -2.38 5.56 -17.98
C GLN A 26 -3.83 5.48 -17.48
N LYS A 27 -4.17 6.17 -16.39
CA LYS A 27 -5.49 6.12 -15.76
C LYS A 27 -5.89 4.72 -15.27
N LYS A 28 -4.91 3.94 -14.81
CA LYS A 28 -5.06 2.58 -14.29
C LYS A 28 -4.87 2.56 -12.78
N TRP A 29 -5.87 3.04 -12.05
CA TRP A 29 -5.86 3.13 -10.59
C TRP A 29 -6.72 2.05 -9.91
N ASP A 30 -7.29 1.12 -10.68
CA ASP A 30 -8.09 0.02 -10.16
C ASP A 30 -7.21 -1.06 -9.49
N PRO A 31 -7.74 -1.78 -8.48
CA PRO A 31 -6.94 -2.73 -7.71
C PRO A 31 -6.35 -3.87 -8.53
N GLU A 32 -7.00 -4.27 -9.63
CA GLU A 32 -6.54 -5.35 -10.50
C GLU A 32 -5.31 -4.93 -11.29
N SER A 33 -5.37 -3.78 -11.98
CA SER A 33 -4.22 -3.24 -12.72
C SER A 33 -3.02 -2.98 -11.81
N VAL A 34 -3.26 -2.41 -10.63
CA VAL A 34 -2.19 -2.12 -9.65
C VAL A 34 -1.58 -3.42 -9.12
N ARG A 35 -2.39 -4.40 -8.76
CA ARG A 35 -1.93 -5.72 -8.31
C ARG A 35 -1.08 -6.39 -9.37
N ALA A 36 -1.55 -6.44 -10.62
CA ALA A 36 -0.80 -7.05 -11.73
C ALA A 36 0.57 -6.39 -11.93
N ALA A 37 0.65 -5.06 -11.84
CA ALA A 37 1.91 -4.34 -11.95
C ALA A 37 2.89 -4.64 -10.80
N MET A 38 2.38 -4.74 -9.56
CA MET A 38 3.20 -5.07 -8.40
C MET A 38 3.69 -6.53 -8.44
N LEU A 39 2.83 -7.47 -8.86
CA LEU A 39 3.22 -8.86 -9.08
C LEU A 39 4.29 -8.99 -10.18
N ALA A 40 4.20 -8.19 -11.25
CA ALA A 40 5.21 -8.15 -12.32
C ALA A 40 6.58 -7.62 -11.84
N LEU A 41 6.63 -6.88 -10.73
CA LEU A 41 7.88 -6.50 -10.06
C LEU A 41 8.46 -7.62 -9.18
N GLY A 42 7.76 -8.74 -9.04
CA GLY A 42 8.17 -9.90 -8.26
C GLY A 42 7.76 -9.86 -6.79
N TYR A 43 6.82 -8.98 -6.41
CA TYR A 43 6.22 -9.04 -5.08
C TYR A 43 5.19 -10.16 -5.00
N GLU A 44 5.01 -10.71 -3.81
CA GLU A 44 4.02 -11.75 -3.54
C GLU A 44 2.93 -11.22 -2.63
N GLU A 45 1.68 -11.57 -2.94
CA GLU A 45 0.54 -11.16 -2.12
C GLU A 45 0.61 -11.75 -0.73
N GLU A 46 0.31 -10.92 0.26
CA GLU A 46 0.16 -11.33 1.64
C GLU A 46 -0.98 -12.33 1.74
N ARG A 47 -0.66 -13.53 2.22
CA ARG A 47 -1.60 -14.58 2.53
C ARG A 47 -1.72 -14.68 4.03
N THR A 48 -2.93 -14.58 4.54
CA THR A 48 -3.23 -14.83 5.95
C THR A 48 -3.92 -16.18 6.10
N GLY A 49 -3.54 -16.89 7.15
CA GLY A 49 -4.16 -18.14 7.54
C GLY A 49 -5.48 -17.92 8.27
N PRO A 50 -6.21 -19.00 8.55
CA PRO A 50 -7.51 -18.95 9.19
C PRO A 50 -7.48 -18.37 10.62
N LYS A 51 -6.30 -18.21 11.24
CA LYS A 51 -6.13 -17.56 12.55
C LYS A 51 -5.46 -16.18 12.44
N GLY A 52 -5.37 -15.61 11.24
CA GLY A 52 -4.76 -14.31 10.98
C GLY A 52 -3.23 -14.34 10.93
N GLU A 53 -2.61 -15.53 10.99
CA GLU A 53 -1.16 -15.68 10.85
C GLU A 53 -0.72 -15.37 9.41
N GLN A 54 0.41 -14.68 9.25
CA GLN A 54 0.97 -14.41 7.93
C GLN A 54 1.59 -15.71 7.38
N LEU A 55 1.01 -16.26 6.32
CA LEU A 55 1.42 -17.50 5.66
C LEU A 55 2.43 -17.29 4.53
N GLY A 56 2.67 -16.04 4.13
CA GLY A 56 3.65 -15.69 3.11
C GLY A 56 3.27 -14.41 2.35
N GLY A 57 4.20 -13.91 1.55
CA GLY A 57 4.05 -12.67 0.81
C GLY A 57 4.06 -11.41 1.70
N THR A 58 4.27 -10.27 1.05
CA THR A 58 4.48 -8.97 1.72
C THR A 58 3.63 -7.86 1.13
N LEU A 59 2.93 -8.12 0.03
CA LEU A 59 2.14 -7.14 -0.71
C LEU A 59 0.66 -7.26 -0.35
N SER A 60 0.07 -6.16 0.09
CA SER A 60 -1.38 -6.01 0.16
C SER A 60 -1.84 -4.90 -0.79
N VAL A 61 -2.76 -5.23 -1.68
CA VAL A 61 -3.40 -4.29 -2.61
C VAL A 61 -4.89 -4.26 -2.33
N GLN A 62 -5.41 -3.09 -1.96
CA GLN A 62 -6.82 -2.91 -1.57
C GLN A 62 -7.40 -1.66 -2.24
N GLY A 63 -8.72 -1.64 -2.43
CA GLY A 63 -9.41 -0.39 -2.78
C GLY A 63 -9.25 0.66 -1.67
N MET A 64 -9.51 1.92 -2.02
CA MET A 64 -9.60 2.99 -1.03
C MET A 64 -10.68 2.68 0.02
N ARG A 65 -10.50 3.21 1.23
CA ARG A 65 -11.53 3.12 2.28
C ARG A 65 -12.52 4.27 2.13
N PRO A 66 -13.79 4.06 2.53
CA PRO A 66 -14.72 5.16 2.70
C PRO A 66 -14.22 6.10 3.80
N HIS A 67 -14.36 7.40 3.59
CA HIS A 67 -14.18 8.44 4.60
C HIS A 67 -15.39 9.37 4.62
N PHE A 68 -15.65 9.99 5.76
CA PHE A 68 -16.79 10.89 5.91
C PHE A 68 -16.43 12.28 5.41
N GLU A 69 -17.17 12.79 4.42
CA GLU A 69 -17.06 14.15 3.91
C GLU A 69 -18.36 14.89 4.19
N THR A 70 -18.27 15.99 4.96
CA THR A 70 -19.37 16.90 5.33
C THR A 70 -20.58 16.24 6.02
N ASP A 71 -21.33 15.42 5.30
CA ASP A 71 -22.58 14.78 5.71
C ASP A 71 -22.76 13.33 5.20
N HIS A 72 -21.82 12.78 4.43
CA HIS A 72 -21.92 11.42 3.90
C HIS A 72 -20.57 10.71 3.79
N TYR A 73 -20.60 9.38 3.63
CA TYR A 73 -19.40 8.60 3.34
C TYR A 73 -19.11 8.60 1.84
N VAL A 74 -17.89 8.99 1.47
CA VAL A 74 -17.35 8.93 0.11
C VAL A 74 -16.28 7.85 0.07
N THR A 75 -16.34 6.98 -0.93
CA THR A 75 -15.22 6.08 -1.24
C THR A 75 -14.54 6.60 -2.50
N PRO A 76 -13.33 7.18 -2.39
CA PRO A 76 -12.64 7.68 -3.57
C PRO A 76 -12.22 6.53 -4.49
N GLU A 77 -12.25 6.77 -5.79
CA GLU A 77 -11.69 5.81 -6.74
C GLU A 77 -10.17 5.73 -6.59
N GLY A 78 -9.65 4.52 -6.52
CA GLY A 78 -8.23 4.26 -6.48
C GLY A 78 -7.89 3.00 -5.74
N THR A 79 -6.59 2.85 -5.52
CA THR A 79 -5.99 1.70 -4.88
C THR A 79 -4.95 2.15 -3.90
N ARG A 80 -4.93 1.51 -2.74
CA ARG A 80 -3.89 1.62 -1.73
C ARG A 80 -3.08 0.34 -1.66
N ILE A 81 -1.80 0.51 -1.37
CA ILE A 81 -0.78 -0.52 -1.41
C ILE A 81 -0.04 -0.46 -0.08
N GLY A 82 0.07 -1.61 0.56
CA GLY A 82 0.95 -1.82 1.71
C GLY A 82 1.97 -2.89 1.34
N LEU A 83 3.26 -2.56 1.42
CA LEU A 83 4.35 -3.50 1.17
C LEU A 83 5.20 -3.61 2.43
N ARG A 84 5.23 -4.79 3.04
CA ARG A 84 6.07 -5.08 4.21
C ARG A 84 7.50 -5.35 3.76
N VAL A 85 8.45 -4.51 4.16
CA VAL A 85 9.87 -4.66 3.82
C VAL A 85 10.63 -5.34 4.96
N HIS A 86 10.30 -4.96 6.19
CA HIS A 86 10.83 -5.55 7.42
C HIS A 86 9.71 -5.69 8.46
N PRO A 87 9.95 -6.41 9.58
CA PRO A 87 9.02 -6.43 10.70
C PRO A 87 8.72 -5.04 11.28
N ASP A 88 9.59 -4.06 11.08
CA ASP A 88 9.49 -2.69 11.60
C ASP A 88 9.42 -1.61 10.51
N ALA A 89 9.33 -2.00 9.22
CA ALA A 89 9.34 -1.08 8.08
C ALA A 89 8.39 -1.52 6.95
N CYS A 90 7.61 -0.57 6.48
CA CYS A 90 6.61 -0.67 5.44
C CYS A 90 6.83 0.40 4.38
N VAL A 91 6.40 0.10 3.16
CA VAL A 91 6.10 1.10 2.14
C VAL A 91 4.59 1.17 2.01
N THR A 92 4.05 2.38 2.16
CA THR A 92 2.65 2.68 1.95
C THR A 92 2.52 3.55 0.72
N ALA A 93 1.63 3.17 -0.19
CA ALA A 93 1.40 3.94 -1.40
C ALA A 93 -0.07 3.95 -1.77
N PHE A 94 -0.46 4.90 -2.62
CA PHE A 94 -1.75 4.89 -3.27
C PHE A 94 -1.66 5.44 -4.68
N VAL A 95 -2.61 5.02 -5.52
CA VAL A 95 -2.89 5.62 -6.82
C VAL A 95 -4.37 5.93 -6.86
N GLN A 96 -4.70 7.19 -7.06
CA GLN A 96 -6.06 7.71 -7.19
C GLN A 96 -6.21 8.41 -8.54
N LYS A 97 -7.44 8.79 -8.87
CA LYS A 97 -7.72 9.56 -10.08
C LYS A 97 -6.99 10.91 -10.11
N THR A 98 -6.87 11.57 -8.96
CA THR A 98 -6.31 12.92 -8.83
C THR A 98 -4.80 12.94 -8.69
N ASN A 99 -4.22 11.95 -8.02
CA ASN A 99 -2.79 11.89 -7.71
C ASN A 99 -2.34 10.46 -7.34
N TYR A 100 -1.04 10.31 -7.11
CA TYR A 100 -0.45 9.13 -6.48
C TYR A 100 0.55 9.59 -5.42
N ALA A 101 0.88 8.72 -4.47
CA ALA A 101 1.95 8.97 -3.51
C ALA A 101 2.58 7.67 -3.04
N VAL A 102 3.85 7.74 -2.65
CA VAL A 102 4.60 6.66 -2.02
C VAL A 102 5.30 7.21 -0.78
N GLN A 103 5.19 6.49 0.32
CA GLN A 103 5.78 6.86 1.60
C GLN A 103 6.33 5.62 2.30
N THR A 104 7.27 5.84 3.21
CA THR A 104 7.84 4.79 4.07
C THR A 104 7.45 5.05 5.51
N ASN A 105 6.98 4.03 6.21
CA ASN A 105 6.52 4.12 7.59
C ASN A 105 6.85 2.83 8.36
N GLY A 106 6.66 2.84 9.68
CA GLY A 106 6.59 1.59 10.45
C GLY A 106 5.20 0.94 10.29
N PRO A 107 5.05 -0.35 10.62
CA PRO A 107 3.73 -0.96 10.71
C PRO A 107 2.95 -0.38 11.90
N TYR A 108 1.65 -0.23 11.71
CA TYR A 108 0.66 0.02 12.75
C TYR A 108 0.22 -1.30 13.38
N LEU A 109 -0.05 -1.28 14.70
CA LEU A 109 -0.40 -2.47 15.45
C LEU A 109 -1.67 -3.16 14.92
N GLU A 110 -2.66 -2.37 14.51
CA GLU A 110 -3.98 -2.88 14.12
C GLU A 110 -4.10 -3.18 12.62
N SER A 111 -3.43 -2.39 11.79
CA SER A 111 -3.65 -2.34 10.34
C SER A 111 -2.43 -2.68 9.51
N GLY A 112 -1.33 -3.11 10.15
CA GLY A 112 -0.10 -3.49 9.48
C GLY A 112 0.50 -2.30 8.74
N CYS A 113 0.76 -2.42 7.44
CA CYS A 113 1.33 -1.31 6.68
C CYS A 113 0.34 -0.18 6.35
N PHE A 114 -0.98 -0.37 6.51
CA PHE A 114 -1.93 0.70 6.24
C PHE A 114 -2.14 1.58 7.46
N GLU A 115 -2.23 2.89 7.24
CA GLU A 115 -2.66 3.82 8.28
C GLU A 115 -4.07 3.48 8.78
N PRO A 116 -4.30 3.46 10.11
CA PRO A 116 -5.63 3.26 10.67
C PRO A 116 -6.57 4.41 10.27
N PRO A 117 -7.89 4.14 10.16
CA PRO A 117 -8.86 5.11 9.66
C PRO A 117 -9.13 6.27 10.64
N PHE A 118 -8.74 6.13 11.92
CA PHE A 118 -8.87 7.15 12.94
C PHE A 118 -7.50 7.37 13.57
N GLY A 119 -7.04 8.62 13.63
CA GLY A 119 -5.73 8.97 14.17
C GLY A 119 -5.64 8.76 15.68
N HIS A 120 -4.45 8.38 16.14
CA HIS A 120 -4.01 8.48 17.53
C HIS A 120 -2.96 9.58 17.64
#